data_AF-A0A9X9A1M4-F1
#
_entry.id   AF-A0A9X9A1M4-F1
#
_cell.length_a   1.000
_cell.length_b   1.000
_cell.length_c   1.000
_cell.angle_alpha   90.00
_cell.angle_beta   90.00
_cell.angle_gamma   90.00
#
_symmetry.space_group_name_H-M   'P 1'
#
loop_
_entity.id
_entity.type
_entity.pdbx_description
1 polymer ?
#
loop_
_entity_poly.entity_id
_entity_poly.type
_entity_poly.pdbx_seq_one_letter_code
_entity_poly.pdbx_strand_id
1 'polypeptide(L)'
;QLHLAYGDDFYLSLHKLYREIPEDQLPKTDEDKIQAFIYNTSKIAKQNVLPFFDQWGLNATQETRQKVEALNNPTLIAPIWEATDAKPVKPLAVLSKKIMKTSANSEESTGSASKAIDGKTDTFWHSSWTPNQYPYN
;
A
#
# COMPACT_ATOMS: atom_id res chain seq x y z
N GLN A 1 -7.20 15.77 -5.14
CA GLN A 1 -6.18 14.80 -5.58
C GLN A 1 -6.28 13.47 -4.86
N LEU A 2 -6.22 13.42 -3.52
CA LEU A 2 -6.42 12.17 -2.76
C LEU A 2 -7.77 11.49 -3.07
N HIS A 3 -8.84 12.27 -3.19
CA HIS A 3 -10.16 11.77 -3.63
C HIS A 3 -10.10 11.08 -5.01
N LEU A 4 -9.47 11.72 -6.01
CA LEU A 4 -9.31 11.16 -7.35
C LEU A 4 -8.46 9.88 -7.37
N ALA A 5 -7.48 9.82 -6.46
CA ALA A 5 -6.58 8.68 -6.32
C ALA A 5 -7.21 7.48 -5.60
N TYR A 6 -7.95 7.71 -4.51
CA TYR A 6 -8.46 6.68 -3.61
C TYR A 6 -9.99 6.45 -3.67
N GLY A 7 -10.73 7.35 -4.30
CA GLY A 7 -12.19 7.28 -4.46
C GLY A 7 -13.00 7.98 -3.36
N ASP A 8 -14.32 7.88 -3.47
CA ASP A 8 -15.30 8.52 -2.58
C ASP A 8 -15.21 8.06 -1.11
N ASP A 9 -14.93 6.77 -0.89
CA ASP A 9 -14.87 6.17 0.45
C ASP A 9 -13.71 6.68 1.31
N PHE A 10 -12.70 7.28 0.70
CA PHE A 10 -11.50 7.75 1.39
C PHE A 10 -11.84 8.83 2.44
N TYR A 11 -12.54 9.89 2.04
CA TYR A 11 -12.91 10.98 2.95
C TYR A 11 -13.95 10.55 3.97
N LEU A 12 -14.84 9.63 3.60
CA LEU A 12 -15.82 9.07 4.54
C LEU A 12 -15.12 8.32 5.66
N SER A 13 -14.14 7.49 5.32
CA SER A 13 -13.31 6.74 6.28
C SER A 13 -12.45 7.68 7.13
N LEU A 14 -11.90 8.75 6.54
CA LEU A 14 -11.11 9.75 7.23
C LEU A 14 -11.96 10.51 8.27
N HIS A 15 -13.12 11.01 7.88
CA HIS A 15 -14.03 11.70 8.79
C HIS A 15 -14.54 10.78 9.91
N LYS A 16 -14.83 9.51 9.58
CA LYS A 16 -15.21 8.51 10.58
C LYS A 16 -14.10 8.31 11.59
N LEU A 17 -12.86 8.14 11.12
CA LEU A 17 -11.72 7.94 11.99
C LEU A 17 -11.47 9.15 12.89
N TYR A 18 -11.55 10.37 12.37
CA TYR A 18 -11.46 11.58 13.20
C TYR A 18 -12.54 11.67 14.27
N ARG A 19 -13.75 11.19 13.98
CA ARG A 19 -14.85 11.15 14.96
C ARG A 19 -14.62 10.12 16.07
N GLU A 20 -13.89 9.06 15.76
CA GLU A 20 -13.56 7.99 16.72
C GLU A 20 -12.29 8.29 17.54
N ILE A 21 -11.55 9.37 17.22
CA ILE A 21 -10.38 9.79 18.01
C ILE A 21 -10.88 10.31 19.38
N PRO A 22 -10.36 9.77 20.49
CA PRO A 22 -10.70 10.26 21.83
C PRO A 22 -10.20 11.70 22.02
N GLU A 23 -10.89 12.50 22.85
CA GLU A 23 -10.55 13.90 23.11
C GLU A 23 -9.09 14.12 23.50
N ASP A 24 -8.50 13.16 24.20
CA ASP A 24 -7.10 13.17 24.66
C ASP A 24 -6.08 13.13 23.51
N GLN A 25 -6.47 12.57 22.36
CA GLN A 25 -5.67 12.46 21.14
C GLN A 25 -6.14 13.43 20.04
N LEU A 26 -7.10 14.32 20.35
CA LEU A 26 -7.50 15.33 19.39
C LEU A 26 -6.33 16.29 19.14
N PRO A 27 -5.98 16.52 17.87
CA PRO A 27 -4.92 17.45 17.55
C PRO A 27 -5.34 18.88 17.94
N LYS A 28 -4.59 19.48 18.87
CA LYS A 28 -4.87 20.82 19.41
C LYS A 28 -4.23 21.91 18.56
N THR A 29 -3.05 21.62 18.01
CA THR A 29 -2.30 22.55 17.16
C THR A 29 -2.51 22.24 15.68
N ASP A 30 -2.26 23.23 14.81
CA ASP A 30 -2.34 23.00 13.36
C ASP A 30 -1.27 22.02 12.86
N GLU A 31 -0.09 22.00 13.48
CA GLU A 31 0.93 20.99 13.21
C GLU A 31 0.44 19.58 13.56
N ASP A 32 -0.15 19.38 14.74
CA ASP A 32 -0.71 18.08 15.13
C ASP A 32 -1.81 17.63 14.17
N LYS A 33 -2.64 18.57 13.68
CA LYS A 33 -3.69 18.26 12.70
C LYS A 33 -3.08 17.74 11.41
N ILE A 34 -2.02 18.38 10.92
CA ILE A 34 -1.29 17.95 9.73
C ILE A 34 -0.68 16.57 9.96
N GLN A 35 0.01 16.34 11.08
CA GLN A 35 0.62 15.04 11.39
C GLN A 35 -0.42 13.91 11.48
N ALA A 36 -1.52 14.16 12.18
CA ALA A 36 -2.64 13.22 12.27
C ALA A 36 -3.23 12.95 10.88
N PHE A 37 -3.37 13.97 10.04
CA PHE A 37 -3.88 13.82 8.69
C PHE A 37 -2.97 12.94 7.82
N ILE A 38 -1.65 13.15 7.87
CA ILE A 38 -0.65 12.35 7.15
C ILE A 38 -0.72 10.88 7.58
N TYR A 39 -0.72 10.63 8.88
CA TYR A 39 -0.78 9.29 9.44
C TYR A 39 -2.10 8.57 9.10
N ASN A 40 -3.23 9.23 9.31
CA ASN A 40 -4.55 8.67 9.05
C ASN A 40 -4.77 8.41 7.56
N THR A 41 -4.30 9.33 6.71
CA THR A 41 -4.29 9.14 5.25
C THR A 41 -3.48 7.91 4.88
N SER A 42 -2.27 7.74 5.43
CA SER A 42 -1.45 6.56 5.18
C SER A 42 -2.13 5.26 5.60
N LYS A 43 -2.81 5.28 6.75
CA LYS A 43 -3.54 4.14 7.29
C LYS A 43 -4.73 3.74 6.41
N ILE A 44 -5.54 4.71 5.98
CA ILE A 44 -6.73 4.47 5.14
C ILE A 44 -6.32 4.08 3.72
N ALA A 45 -5.33 4.77 3.16
CA ALA A 45 -4.75 4.46 1.85
C ALA A 45 -4.03 3.11 1.80
N LYS A 46 -3.68 2.54 2.96
CA LYS A 46 -2.80 1.36 3.11
C LYS A 46 -1.50 1.51 2.30
N GLN A 47 -1.02 2.74 2.21
CA GLN A 47 0.13 3.15 1.42
C GLN A 47 0.89 4.22 2.17
N ASN A 48 2.21 4.25 2.02
CA ASN A 48 3.03 5.31 2.58
C ASN A 48 2.95 6.56 1.68
N VAL A 49 2.17 7.53 2.14
CA VAL A 49 1.84 8.81 1.48
C VAL A 49 2.80 9.94 1.83
N LEU A 50 3.85 9.68 2.63
CA LEU A 50 4.90 10.66 2.95
C LEU A 50 5.44 11.41 1.73
N PRO A 51 5.81 10.75 0.61
CA PRO A 51 6.33 11.48 -0.55
C PRO A 51 5.31 12.44 -1.17
N PHE A 52 3.99 12.18 -1.04
CA PHE A 52 2.98 13.13 -1.50
C PHE A 52 2.98 14.40 -0.66
N PHE A 53 3.03 14.26 0.66
CA PHE A 53 3.04 15.42 1.56
C PHE A 53 4.35 16.21 1.47
N ASP A 54 5.48 15.53 1.26
CA ASP A 54 6.76 16.18 1.00
C ASP A 54 6.71 17.03 -0.28
N GLN A 55 6.06 16.54 -1.35
CA GLN A 55 5.86 17.32 -2.58
C GLN A 55 4.91 18.50 -2.38
N TRP A 56 3.93 18.37 -1.49
CA TRP A 56 3.04 19.46 -1.09
C TRP A 56 3.70 20.48 -0.14
N GLY A 57 4.94 20.24 0.31
CA GLY A 57 5.63 21.08 1.29
C GLY A 57 5.14 20.91 2.73
N LEU A 58 4.28 19.92 2.99
CA LEU A 58 3.78 19.55 4.32
C LEU A 58 4.69 18.48 4.90
N ASN A 59 5.85 18.88 5.41
CA ASN A 59 6.82 17.94 5.94
C ASN A 59 6.28 17.22 7.17
N ALA A 60 6.11 15.90 7.06
CA ALA A 60 5.80 15.05 8.21
C ALA A 60 6.96 15.08 9.21
N THR A 61 6.65 15.12 10.51
CA THR A 61 7.66 15.01 11.57
C THR A 61 8.32 13.63 11.53
N GLN A 62 9.53 13.53 12.06
CA GLN A 62 10.28 12.28 12.14
C GLN A 62 9.45 11.16 12.80
N GLU A 63 8.68 11.50 13.83
CA GLU A 63 7.81 10.56 14.56
C GLU A 63 6.68 10.02 13.67
N THR A 64 6.01 10.89 12.91
CA THR A 64 4.96 10.48 11.95
C THR A 64 5.54 9.62 10.84
N ARG A 65 6.74 9.96 10.35
CA ARG A 65 7.44 9.15 9.33
C ARG A 65 7.71 7.75 9.85
N GLN A 66 8.26 7.61 11.05
CA GLN A 66 8.51 6.30 11.66
C GLN A 66 7.21 5.50 11.87
N LYS A 67 6.13 6.15 12.31
CA LYS A 67 4.81 5.48 12.46
C LYS A 67 4.29 4.96 11.12
N VAL A 68 4.46 5.73 10.05
CA VAL A 68 4.04 5.33 8.69
C VAL A 68 4.94 4.22 8.14
N GLU A 69 6.25 4.29 8.36
CA GLU A 69 7.21 3.24 7.96
C GLU A 69 6.96 1.93 8.72
N ALA A 70 6.60 2.01 10.00
CA ALA A 70 6.25 0.85 10.83
C ALA A 70 5.00 0.10 10.34
N LEU A 71 4.14 0.74 9.53
CA LEU A 71 2.99 0.06 8.91
C LEU A 71 3.42 -0.95 7.82
N ASN A 72 4.69 -0.92 7.36
CA ASN A 72 5.18 -1.74 6.24
C ASN A 72 4.32 -1.65 4.97
N ASN A 73 3.65 -0.51 4.78
CA ASN A 73 2.78 -0.27 3.64
C ASN A 73 3.63 0.05 2.39
N PRO A 74 3.16 -0.31 1.18
CA PRO A 74 3.85 0.05 -0.06
C PRO A 74 4.00 1.57 -0.17
N THR A 75 5.22 2.02 -0.46
CA THR A 75 5.52 3.44 -0.67
C THR A 75 4.78 3.97 -1.90
N LEU A 76 4.20 5.15 -1.76
CA LEU A 76 3.56 5.85 -2.86
C LEU A 76 4.63 6.28 -3.88
N ILE A 77 4.68 5.56 -4.98
CA ILE A 77 5.60 5.79 -6.11
C ILE A 77 4.94 6.61 -7.22
N ALA A 78 3.61 6.66 -7.21
CA ALA A 78 2.84 7.36 -8.21
C ALA A 78 2.82 8.87 -7.92
N PRO A 79 3.03 9.73 -8.94
CA PRO A 79 2.91 11.18 -8.80
C PRO A 79 1.44 11.59 -8.74
N ILE A 80 0.71 11.12 -7.73
CA ILE A 80 -0.70 11.47 -7.54
C ILE A 80 -0.88 12.97 -7.22
N TRP A 81 0.20 13.67 -6.86
CA TRP A 81 0.26 15.12 -6.74
C TRP A 81 0.20 15.84 -8.10
N GLU A 82 0.45 15.15 -9.21
CA GLU A 82 0.22 15.66 -10.57
C GLU A 82 -1.17 15.26 -11.11
N ALA A 83 -1.93 14.46 -10.35
CA ALA A 83 -3.24 14.01 -10.78
C ALA A 83 -4.17 15.22 -10.96
N THR A 84 -4.77 15.28 -12.15
CA THR A 84 -5.77 16.29 -12.53
C THR A 84 -7.08 15.59 -12.85
N ASP A 85 -8.21 16.29 -12.78
CA ASP A 85 -9.53 15.74 -13.11
C ASP A 85 -9.57 15.06 -14.50
N ALA A 86 -8.89 15.64 -15.49
CA ALA A 86 -8.78 15.09 -16.84
C ALA A 86 -7.87 13.84 -16.96
N LYS A 87 -6.97 13.61 -15.99
CA LYS A 87 -6.01 12.51 -15.97
C LYS A 87 -5.83 11.99 -14.53
N PRO A 88 -6.76 11.17 -14.03
CA PRO A 88 -6.64 10.60 -12.69
C PRO A 88 -5.46 9.63 -12.64
N VAL A 89 -4.49 9.89 -11.77
CA VAL A 89 -3.37 8.99 -11.51
C VAL A 89 -3.75 8.09 -10.34
N LYS A 90 -3.81 6.78 -10.59
CA LYS A 90 -4.12 5.79 -9.55
C LYS A 90 -2.84 5.40 -8.80
N PRO A 91 -2.79 5.51 -7.46
CA PRO A 91 -1.63 5.17 -6.65
C PRO A 91 -1.13 3.74 -6.87
N LEU A 92 -2.07 2.81 -7.04
CA LEU A 92 -1.81 1.37 -7.16
C LEU A 92 -1.40 0.95 -8.57
N ALA A 93 -1.70 1.77 -9.59
CA ALA A 93 -1.40 1.45 -10.98
C ALA A 93 0.10 1.52 -11.30
N VAL A 94 0.89 2.19 -10.45
CA VAL A 94 2.34 2.35 -10.60
C VAL A 94 3.13 1.29 -9.83
N LEU A 95 2.46 0.37 -9.11
CA LEU A 95 3.13 -0.83 -8.58
C LEU A 95 3.57 -1.70 -9.76
N SER A 96 4.78 -1.42 -10.25
CA SER A 96 5.36 -2.18 -11.34
C SER A 96 5.52 -3.63 -10.90
N LYS A 97 5.22 -4.58 -11.79
CA LYS A 97 5.41 -6.03 -11.56
C LYS A 97 6.81 -6.36 -11.01
N LYS A 98 7.79 -5.49 -11.23
CA LYS A 98 9.17 -5.56 -10.73
C LYS A 98 9.32 -5.52 -9.19
N ILE A 99 8.38 -4.92 -8.47
CA ILE A 99 8.46 -4.77 -7.00
C ILE A 99 7.62 -5.85 -6.28
N MET A 100 6.79 -6.59 -7.02
CA MET A 100 6.05 -7.71 -6.45
C MET A 100 7.01 -8.85 -6.11
N LYS A 101 6.97 -9.31 -4.85
CA LYS A 101 7.66 -10.50 -4.40
C LYS A 101 6.66 -11.62 -4.23
N THR A 102 6.96 -12.76 -4.83
CA THR A 102 6.18 -13.99 -4.68
C THR A 102 6.86 -14.91 -3.68
N SER A 103 6.06 -15.52 -2.82
CA SER A 103 6.50 -16.57 -1.92
C SER A 103 5.50 -17.73 -2.03
N ALA A 104 6.00 -18.96 -1.96
CA ALA A 104 5.18 -20.17 -1.89
C ALA A 104 5.61 -21.01 -0.69
N ASN A 105 4.66 -21.71 -0.09
CA ASN A 105 4.91 -22.68 0.98
C ASN A 105 5.42 -24.03 0.47
N SER A 106 5.31 -24.29 -0.84
CA SER A 106 5.81 -25.47 -1.54
C SER A 106 6.13 -25.10 -2.98
N GLU A 107 7.36 -25.34 -3.42
CA GLU A 107 7.81 -25.13 -4.81
C GLU A 107 8.72 -26.28 -5.23
N GLU A 108 8.61 -26.70 -6.50
CA GLU A 108 9.54 -27.65 -7.10
C GLU A 108 10.78 -26.90 -7.62
N SER A 109 11.93 -27.57 -7.71
CA SER A 109 13.23 -26.95 -8.05
C SER A 109 13.20 -26.11 -9.34
N THR A 110 12.38 -26.52 -10.32
CA THR A 110 12.20 -25.82 -11.61
C THR A 110 11.02 -24.84 -11.63
N GLY A 111 10.13 -24.88 -10.63
CA GLY A 111 8.84 -24.20 -10.60
C GLY A 111 8.72 -23.19 -9.46
N SER A 112 9.67 -22.27 -9.33
CA SER A 112 9.64 -21.24 -8.27
C SER A 112 8.43 -20.29 -8.41
N ALA A 113 7.91 -19.81 -7.27
CA ALA A 113 6.77 -18.88 -7.21
C ALA A 113 6.95 -17.61 -8.08
N SER A 114 8.20 -17.19 -8.28
CA SER A 114 8.56 -16.03 -9.10
C SER A 114 8.14 -16.16 -10.56
N LYS A 115 7.98 -17.40 -11.05
CA LYS A 115 7.52 -17.70 -12.42
C LYS A 115 6.06 -17.32 -12.67
N ALA A 116 5.24 -17.19 -11.62
CA ALA A 116 3.84 -16.80 -11.77
C ALA A 116 3.66 -15.32 -12.16
N ILE A 117 4.66 -14.48 -11.91
CA ILE A 117 4.59 -13.03 -12.14
C ILE A 117 5.63 -12.51 -13.13
N ASP A 118 6.45 -13.38 -13.70
CA ASP A 118 7.56 -13.00 -14.59
C ASP A 118 7.09 -12.51 -15.98
N GLY A 119 5.80 -12.65 -16.27
CA GLY A 119 5.17 -12.15 -17.49
C GLY A 119 5.43 -12.99 -18.73
N LYS A 120 6.03 -14.17 -18.59
CA LYS A 120 6.17 -15.12 -19.69
C LYS A 120 5.04 -16.14 -19.66
N THR A 121 4.62 -16.60 -20.83
CA THR A 121 3.51 -17.56 -20.98
C THR A 121 3.98 -19.01 -20.98
N ASP A 122 5.30 -19.24 -21.02
CA ASP A 122 5.96 -20.55 -21.07
C ASP A 122 6.49 -21.01 -19.71
N THR A 123 6.39 -20.17 -18.69
CA THR A 123 6.80 -20.44 -17.32
C THR A 123 5.58 -20.56 -16.42
N PHE A 124 5.55 -21.64 -15.64
CA PHE A 124 4.45 -21.91 -14.72
C PHE A 124 5.03 -22.12 -13.32
N TRP A 125 4.27 -21.68 -12.32
CA TRP A 125 4.48 -22.13 -10.95
C TRP A 125 3.69 -23.43 -10.75
N HIS A 126 4.30 -24.43 -10.13
CA HIS A 126 3.59 -25.59 -9.60
C HIS A 126 4.09 -25.91 -8.19
N SER A 127 3.16 -26.34 -7.34
CA SER A 127 3.49 -26.88 -6.02
C SER A 127 4.22 -28.20 -6.16
N SER A 128 5.19 -28.47 -5.29
CA SER A 128 5.85 -29.79 -5.24
C SER A 128 4.83 -30.86 -4.86
N TRP A 129 4.73 -31.91 -5.68
CA TRP A 129 3.84 -33.04 -5.43
C TRP A 129 4.64 -34.22 -4.86
N THR A 130 4.26 -34.67 -3.67
CA THR A 130 4.73 -35.94 -3.14
C THR A 130 3.83 -37.06 -3.68
N PRO A 131 4.38 -38.09 -4.35
CA PRO A 131 3.57 -39.22 -4.79
C PRO A 131 2.84 -39.88 -3.61
N ASN A 132 1.53 -40.08 -3.77
CA ASN A 132 0.73 -40.76 -2.77
C ASN A 132 1.31 -42.16 -2.54
N GLN A 133 1.75 -42.45 -1.31
CA GLN A 133 2.47 -43.68 -0.94
C GLN A 133 1.56 -44.92 -0.88
N TYR A 134 0.27 -44.79 -1.19
CA TYR A 134 -0.69 -45.88 -1.17
C TYR A 134 -1.01 -46.36 -2.59
N PRO A 135 -0.44 -47.47 -3.06
CA PRO A 135 -1.02 -48.19 -4.19
C PRO A 135 -2.41 -48.68 -3.75
N TYR A 136 -3.43 -48.40 -4.56
CA TYR A 136 -4.73 -49.04 -4.39
C TYR A 136 -4.53 -50.56 -4.50
N ASN A 137 -4.70 -51.27 -3.38
CA ASN A 137 -4.79 -52.74 -3.34
C ASN A 137 -6.24 -53.17 -3.49
#